data_AF-A0AAU5FAF2-F1
#
_entry.id   AF-A0AAU5FAF2-F1
#
_cell.length_a   1.000
_cell.length_b   1.000
_cell.length_c   1.000
_cell.angle_alpha   90.00
_cell.angle_beta   90.00
_cell.angle_gamma   90.00
#
_symmetry.space_group_name_H-M   'P 1'
#
loop_
_entity.id
_entity.type
_entity.pdbx_description
1 polymer ?
#
loop_
_entity_poly.entity_id
_entity_poly.type
_entity_poly.pdbx_seq_one_letter_code
_entity_poly.pdbx_strand_id
1 'polypeptide(L)'
;MASPSWHAYIECGGAVGAGFLFTDRHVLTCAHVVWQEERAEVRLPGLPGREPVPARVVARGGWAGGARDPGDWAVLELAGPVPVRPARFARPDAPYAYPTPMLVAHGFPEDYEEGVISELRAGAAELTSNEWTQLEHWKGYGTPVSGGFSGAGVHLAEGGEVVGMVSSMDPVRMVSAQVLARSWPPLAEHVPTPGHQAAEKRALAALLARVPEGAADPDGLFRQAVGPLGLAPPDGGFANLWEAVWHLLAESVPRAGALPLAEFAVRLAAAADEGPAPDPGLGHGLREWARAYRARFDDPGGGPGRAPDLGWSPVLVEINRSGEGRNALLVEVYAYRDGSRRLVDAATVTGERQLREWVLDRVDAAFGDLDDRGRALVAFALPRNWLHKPVDQWVRRKGIEPPLGCVSPVVVMDRLRRKNPRLQWTLRQMWETLDGRRSSPVHRIECGRAPRPDKLSVQLQDVYGPVGFARPPDPARTATEPHGAALNAPSPIVLWPHTGCTGAACDGGCRGSGFLDGLAHWLADLAPGELPGHVLKLRKEAFMHDENGPHWAAGFTLVWEDPRRFPAVAPPDRSPLS
;
A
#
# COMPACT_ATOMS: atom_id res chain seq x y z
N MET A 1 -20.63 -20.03 -17.96
CA MET A 1 -20.26 -20.14 -16.54
C MET A 1 -21.52 -20.54 -15.80
N ALA A 2 -21.48 -21.53 -14.91
CA ALA A 2 -22.65 -21.92 -14.14
C ALA A 2 -22.96 -20.84 -13.10
N SER A 3 -24.22 -20.41 -13.01
CA SER A 3 -24.64 -19.44 -11.98
C SER A 3 -24.35 -19.98 -10.59
N PRO A 4 -23.84 -19.15 -9.66
CA PRO A 4 -23.58 -19.59 -8.30
C PRO A 4 -24.86 -20.15 -7.65
N SER A 5 -24.76 -21.32 -7.00
CA SER A 5 -25.91 -22.02 -6.42
C SER A 5 -26.31 -21.51 -5.03
N TRP A 6 -25.51 -20.63 -4.43
CA TRP A 6 -25.63 -20.17 -3.04
C TRP A 6 -26.56 -18.96 -2.85
N HIS A 7 -27.16 -18.43 -3.92
CA HIS A 7 -28.16 -17.37 -3.83
C HIS A 7 -29.39 -17.87 -3.06
N ALA A 8 -29.98 -16.98 -2.28
CA ALA A 8 -31.16 -17.25 -1.48
C ALA A 8 -32.25 -16.22 -1.81
N TYR A 9 -33.47 -16.70 -2.01
CA TYR A 9 -34.69 -15.92 -2.00
C TYR A 9 -35.29 -15.98 -0.60
N ILE A 10 -35.64 -14.82 -0.05
CA ILE A 10 -36.11 -14.70 1.34
C ILE A 10 -37.50 -14.11 1.34
N GLU A 11 -38.40 -14.78 2.04
CA GLU A 11 -39.76 -14.32 2.28
C GLU A 11 -40.01 -14.22 3.78
N CYS A 12 -40.47 -13.07 4.25
CA CYS A 12 -40.62 -12.79 5.67
C CYS A 12 -41.69 -11.72 5.90
N GLY A 13 -42.78 -12.06 6.60
CA GLY A 13 -43.82 -11.08 6.94
C GLY A 13 -44.45 -10.33 5.74
N GLY A 14 -44.43 -10.94 4.55
CA GLY A 14 -44.86 -10.32 3.29
C GLY A 14 -43.80 -9.45 2.58
N ALA A 15 -42.64 -9.23 3.21
CA ALA A 15 -41.46 -8.70 2.54
C ALA A 15 -40.72 -9.79 1.78
N VAL A 16 -40.17 -9.40 0.63
CA VAL A 16 -39.36 -10.27 -0.24
C VAL A 16 -38.00 -9.63 -0.43
N GLY A 17 -36.95 -10.45 -0.34
CA GLY A 17 -35.58 -10.03 -0.55
C GLY A 17 -34.69 -11.15 -1.05
N ALA A 18 -33.42 -10.81 -1.20
CA ALA A 18 -32.36 -11.73 -1.56
C ALA A 18 -31.46 -12.00 -0.35
N GLY A 19 -30.65 -13.03 -0.48
CA GLY A 19 -29.62 -13.41 0.47
C GLY A 19 -28.56 -14.26 -0.19
N PHE A 20 -27.56 -14.65 0.58
CA PHE A 20 -26.59 -15.65 0.16
C PHE A 20 -26.11 -16.52 1.30
N LEU A 21 -25.93 -17.79 0.99
CA LEU A 21 -25.43 -18.81 1.89
C LEU A 21 -23.90 -18.65 2.06
N PHE A 22 -23.39 -18.48 3.28
CA PHE A 22 -21.93 -18.38 3.56
C PHE A 22 -21.40 -19.50 4.45
N THR A 23 -22.29 -20.28 5.09
CA THR A 23 -22.00 -21.64 5.59
C THR A 23 -23.14 -22.57 5.14
N ASP A 24 -23.03 -23.88 5.30
CA ASP A 24 -24.12 -24.83 4.99
C ASP A 24 -25.44 -24.59 5.73
N ARG A 25 -25.48 -23.67 6.72
CA ARG A 25 -26.63 -23.36 7.56
C ARG A 25 -26.91 -21.87 7.75
N HIS A 26 -26.05 -20.98 7.26
CA HIS A 26 -26.21 -19.53 7.52
C HIS A 26 -26.33 -18.72 6.25
N VAL A 27 -27.32 -17.83 6.24
CA VAL A 27 -27.63 -16.90 5.15
C VAL A 27 -27.47 -15.47 5.64
N LEU A 28 -26.78 -14.64 4.85
CA LEU A 28 -26.74 -13.19 5.04
C LEU A 28 -27.83 -12.52 4.20
N THR A 29 -28.47 -11.50 4.77
CA THR A 29 -29.46 -10.65 4.10
C THR A 29 -29.51 -9.26 4.75
N CYS A 30 -30.35 -8.37 4.23
CA CYS A 30 -30.62 -7.06 4.84
C CYS A 30 -31.49 -7.17 6.09
N ALA A 31 -31.26 -6.29 7.07
CA ALA A 31 -32.07 -6.24 8.28
C ALA A 31 -33.52 -5.84 7.97
N HIS A 32 -33.71 -4.95 6.99
CA HIS A 32 -35.04 -4.49 6.59
C HIS A 32 -35.90 -5.58 5.91
N VAL A 33 -35.28 -6.63 5.35
CA VAL A 33 -36.01 -7.78 4.76
C VAL A 33 -36.68 -8.63 5.84
N VAL A 34 -36.10 -8.66 7.05
CA VAL A 34 -36.60 -9.44 8.20
C VAL A 34 -37.00 -8.53 9.37
N TRP A 35 -37.46 -7.32 9.05
CA TRP A 35 -37.73 -6.29 10.04
C TRP A 35 -38.76 -6.74 11.07
N GLN A 36 -38.38 -6.70 12.36
CA GLN A 36 -39.20 -7.12 13.52
C GLN A 36 -39.67 -8.58 13.52
N GLU A 37 -39.29 -9.38 12.52
CA GLU A 37 -39.58 -10.79 12.45
C GLU A 37 -38.43 -11.62 13.01
N GLU A 38 -38.74 -12.77 13.60
CA GLU A 38 -37.75 -13.72 14.15
C GLU A 38 -37.58 -14.97 13.28
N ARG A 39 -38.45 -15.14 12.28
CA ARG A 39 -38.49 -16.30 11.39
C ARG A 39 -38.70 -15.86 9.96
N ALA A 40 -38.07 -16.55 9.02
CA ALA A 40 -38.21 -16.32 7.59
C ALA A 40 -38.22 -17.67 6.85
N GLU A 41 -38.77 -17.68 5.64
CA GLU A 41 -38.67 -18.80 4.71
C GLU A 41 -37.56 -18.52 3.70
N VAL A 42 -36.69 -19.51 3.47
CA VAL A 42 -35.56 -19.38 2.55
C VAL A 42 -35.68 -20.39 1.42
N ARG A 43 -35.79 -19.90 0.19
CA ARG A 43 -35.75 -20.71 -1.02
C ARG A 43 -34.38 -20.58 -1.68
N LEU A 44 -33.81 -21.69 -2.14
CA LEU A 44 -32.50 -21.74 -2.80
C LEU A 44 -32.70 -22.09 -4.28
N PRO A 45 -32.63 -21.13 -5.22
CA PRO A 45 -32.82 -21.40 -6.65
C PRO A 45 -31.84 -22.41 -7.23
N GLY A 46 -30.65 -22.56 -6.62
CA GLY A 46 -29.68 -23.61 -6.97
C GLY A 46 -30.16 -25.05 -6.67
N LEU A 47 -31.30 -25.22 -5.98
CA LEU A 47 -31.95 -26.49 -5.69
C LEU A 47 -33.40 -26.46 -6.18
N PRO A 48 -33.65 -26.48 -7.50
CA PRO A 48 -35.00 -26.40 -8.05
C PRO A 48 -35.88 -27.55 -7.56
N GLY A 49 -37.16 -27.24 -7.27
CA GLY A 49 -38.15 -28.23 -6.81
C GLY A 49 -38.05 -28.61 -5.34
N ARG A 50 -37.19 -27.95 -4.55
CA ARG A 50 -37.14 -28.12 -3.10
C ARG A 50 -38.04 -27.10 -2.40
N GLU A 51 -38.77 -27.56 -1.39
CA GLU A 51 -39.56 -26.69 -0.51
C GLU A 51 -38.70 -25.62 0.17
N PRO A 52 -39.26 -24.43 0.46
CA PRO A 52 -38.61 -23.43 1.31
C PRO A 52 -38.11 -24.04 2.63
N VAL A 53 -36.96 -23.56 3.08
CA VAL A 53 -36.31 -23.99 4.32
C VAL A 53 -36.61 -22.95 5.39
N PRO A 54 -37.26 -23.33 6.50
CA PRO A 54 -37.49 -22.43 7.62
C PRO A 54 -36.17 -21.95 8.21
N ALA A 55 -36.09 -20.67 8.56
CA ALA A 55 -34.91 -20.06 9.14
C ALA A 55 -35.26 -19.18 10.35
N ARG A 56 -34.32 -19.06 11.29
CA ARG A 56 -34.42 -18.16 12.44
C ARG A 56 -33.44 -17.00 12.28
N VAL A 57 -33.84 -15.79 12.64
CA VAL A 57 -32.90 -14.68 12.78
C VAL A 57 -32.01 -14.95 14.00
N VAL A 58 -30.69 -15.01 13.80
CA VAL A 58 -29.71 -15.25 14.89
C VAL A 58 -28.87 -14.03 15.21
N ALA A 59 -28.76 -13.08 14.28
CA ALA A 59 -28.14 -11.79 14.49
C ALA A 59 -28.76 -10.76 13.54
N ARG A 60 -28.79 -9.49 13.97
CA ARG A 60 -29.19 -8.34 13.15
C ARG A 60 -28.38 -7.11 13.56
N GLY A 61 -28.10 -6.24 12.61
CA GLY A 61 -27.47 -4.94 12.85
C GLY A 61 -28.43 -3.92 13.46
N GLY A 62 -27.92 -2.71 13.68
CA GLY A 62 -28.63 -1.62 14.36
C GLY A 62 -29.60 -0.80 13.50
N TRP A 63 -30.01 -1.31 12.34
CA TRP A 63 -30.92 -0.60 11.43
C TRP A 63 -32.21 -0.19 12.15
N ALA A 64 -32.65 1.06 11.98
CA ALA A 64 -33.75 1.65 12.76
C ALA A 64 -35.00 2.01 11.93
N GLY A 65 -35.06 1.61 10.65
CA GLY A 65 -36.22 1.81 9.79
C GLY A 65 -36.00 2.76 8.61
N GLY A 66 -34.93 3.55 8.62
CA GLY A 66 -34.60 4.56 7.62
C GLY A 66 -33.63 4.07 6.53
N ALA A 67 -33.77 4.61 5.32
CA ALA A 67 -32.89 4.30 4.18
C ALA A 67 -31.43 4.77 4.34
N ARG A 68 -31.11 5.49 5.42
CA ARG A 68 -29.77 5.95 5.78
C ARG A 68 -29.35 5.50 7.18
N ASP A 69 -30.13 4.62 7.80
CA ASP A 69 -29.77 4.08 9.10
C ASP A 69 -28.71 3.01 8.89
N PRO A 70 -27.61 3.02 9.66
CA PRO A 70 -26.54 2.05 9.52
C PRO A 70 -26.97 0.67 10.04
N GLY A 71 -26.20 -0.35 9.71
CA GLY A 71 -26.37 -1.70 10.22
C GLY A 71 -27.50 -2.47 9.54
N ASP A 72 -27.73 -2.25 8.24
CA ASP A 72 -28.74 -2.96 7.45
C ASP A 72 -28.26 -4.36 7.02
N TRP A 73 -28.05 -5.23 8.00
CA TRP A 73 -27.67 -6.62 7.81
C TRP A 73 -28.33 -7.53 8.84
N ALA A 74 -28.60 -8.77 8.45
CA ALA A 74 -29.11 -9.83 9.30
C ALA A 74 -28.53 -11.18 8.90
N VAL A 75 -28.46 -12.08 9.87
CA VAL A 75 -28.00 -13.46 9.70
C VAL A 75 -29.14 -14.39 10.06
N LEU A 76 -29.46 -15.28 9.14
CA LEU A 76 -30.45 -16.33 9.31
C LEU A 76 -29.76 -17.67 9.49
N GLU A 77 -30.18 -18.46 10.48
CA GLU A 77 -29.81 -19.86 10.64
C GLU A 77 -30.93 -20.74 10.10
N LEU A 78 -30.61 -21.59 9.12
CA LEU A 78 -31.51 -22.57 8.54
C LEU A 78 -31.81 -23.71 9.54
N ALA A 79 -33.04 -24.22 9.50
CA ALA A 79 -33.49 -25.34 10.35
C ALA A 79 -32.65 -26.62 10.18
N GLY A 80 -31.97 -26.78 9.04
CA GLY A 80 -31.00 -27.85 8.80
C GLY A 80 -29.99 -27.49 7.71
N PRO A 81 -28.88 -28.25 7.60
CA PRO A 81 -27.88 -28.02 6.58
C PRO A 81 -28.43 -28.29 5.17
N VAL A 82 -27.98 -27.49 4.21
CA VAL A 82 -28.34 -27.63 2.79
C VAL A 82 -27.14 -28.12 1.98
N PRO A 83 -27.35 -28.98 0.96
CA PRO A 83 -26.29 -29.52 0.10
C PRO A 83 -25.86 -28.52 -0.98
N VAL A 84 -25.75 -27.24 -0.62
CA VAL A 84 -25.32 -26.17 -1.50
C VAL A 84 -23.94 -25.73 -1.04
N ARG A 85 -23.00 -25.62 -1.98
CA ARG A 85 -21.67 -25.10 -1.67
C ARG A 85 -21.81 -23.61 -1.28
N PRO A 86 -21.43 -23.20 -0.06
CA PRO A 86 -21.56 -21.81 0.36
C PRO A 86 -20.65 -20.88 -0.44
N ALA A 87 -21.03 -19.60 -0.47
CA ALA A 87 -20.24 -18.52 -1.00
C ALA A 87 -18.90 -18.41 -0.26
N ARG A 88 -17.86 -18.03 -1.01
CA ARG A 88 -16.57 -17.64 -0.44
C ARG A 88 -16.45 -16.13 -0.50
N PHE A 89 -15.91 -15.52 0.54
CA PHE A 89 -15.64 -14.09 0.50
C PHE A 89 -14.33 -13.79 -0.23
N ALA A 90 -14.33 -12.69 -0.96
CA ALA A 90 -13.14 -12.09 -1.53
C ALA A 90 -12.37 -11.34 -0.44
N ARG A 91 -11.11 -11.03 -0.73
CA ARG A 91 -10.34 -10.09 0.09
C ARG A 91 -10.98 -8.69 0.05
N PRO A 92 -10.87 -7.88 1.12
CA PRO A 92 -11.42 -6.53 1.16
C PRO A 92 -10.97 -5.59 0.02
N ASP A 93 -9.74 -5.76 -0.46
CA ASP A 93 -9.13 -4.97 -1.54
C ASP A 93 -9.58 -5.40 -2.95
N ALA A 94 -10.10 -6.61 -3.11
CA ALA A 94 -10.40 -7.19 -4.41
C ALA A 94 -11.33 -6.36 -5.32
N PRO A 95 -12.41 -5.71 -4.84
CA PRO A 95 -13.31 -4.90 -5.68
C PRO A 95 -12.66 -3.69 -6.33
N TYR A 96 -11.52 -3.25 -5.79
CA TYR A 96 -10.85 -2.01 -6.17
C TYR A 96 -9.54 -2.26 -6.93
N ALA A 97 -9.24 -3.52 -7.24
CA ALA A 97 -8.04 -3.91 -7.99
C ALA A 97 -7.95 -3.21 -9.35
N TYR A 98 -6.75 -3.09 -9.90
CA TYR A 98 -6.52 -2.58 -11.26
C TYR A 98 -6.11 -3.71 -12.23
N PRO A 99 -6.80 -3.88 -13.37
CA PRO A 99 -8.00 -3.16 -13.81
C PRO A 99 -9.23 -3.45 -12.92
N THR A 100 -10.15 -2.48 -12.81
CA THR A 100 -11.36 -2.61 -11.97
C THR A 100 -12.16 -3.84 -12.38
N PRO A 101 -12.42 -4.78 -11.45
CA PRO A 101 -13.14 -6.00 -11.78
C PRO A 101 -14.63 -5.73 -12.00
N MET A 102 -15.25 -6.56 -12.83
CA MET A 102 -16.71 -6.60 -12.97
C MET A 102 -17.31 -7.32 -11.76
N LEU A 103 -18.34 -6.72 -11.18
CA LEU A 103 -19.14 -7.28 -10.10
C LEU A 103 -20.50 -7.71 -10.63
N VAL A 104 -21.07 -8.71 -9.98
CA VAL A 104 -22.36 -9.30 -10.35
C VAL A 104 -23.23 -9.42 -9.10
N ALA A 105 -24.49 -9.05 -9.20
CA ALA A 105 -25.50 -9.30 -8.18
C ALA A 105 -26.70 -10.05 -8.80
N HIS A 106 -27.24 -11.03 -8.09
CA HIS A 106 -28.44 -11.78 -8.47
C HIS A 106 -29.55 -11.46 -7.48
N GLY A 107 -30.59 -10.76 -7.95
CA GLY A 107 -31.77 -10.39 -7.16
C GLY A 107 -33.04 -11.03 -7.70
N PHE A 108 -34.13 -10.90 -6.94
CA PHE A 108 -35.43 -11.51 -7.24
C PHE A 108 -36.54 -10.46 -7.30
N PRO A 109 -36.56 -9.60 -8.34
CA PRO A 109 -37.63 -8.63 -8.50
C PRO A 109 -38.98 -9.30 -8.74
N GLU A 110 -40.04 -8.53 -8.51
CA GLU A 110 -41.42 -8.90 -8.83
C GLU A 110 -41.50 -9.42 -10.28
N ASP A 111 -42.24 -10.50 -10.49
CA ASP A 111 -42.38 -11.26 -11.75
C ASP A 111 -41.19 -12.11 -12.22
N TYR A 112 -40.06 -12.15 -11.49
CA TYR A 112 -38.89 -12.96 -11.86
C TYR A 112 -38.48 -13.93 -10.75
N GLU A 113 -39.20 -15.05 -10.63
CA GLU A 113 -38.92 -16.09 -9.63
C GLU A 113 -37.53 -16.73 -9.76
N GLU A 114 -37.00 -16.84 -10.98
CA GLU A 114 -35.64 -17.34 -11.25
C GLU A 114 -34.55 -16.31 -10.90
N GLY A 115 -34.98 -15.07 -10.64
CA GLY A 115 -34.15 -13.91 -10.40
C GLY A 115 -33.48 -13.35 -11.66
N VAL A 116 -32.92 -12.15 -11.54
CA VAL A 116 -32.24 -11.43 -12.61
C VAL A 116 -30.85 -10.98 -12.16
N ILE A 117 -29.96 -10.81 -13.13
CA ILE A 117 -28.56 -10.48 -12.91
C ILE A 117 -28.32 -9.00 -13.25
N SER A 118 -27.61 -8.29 -12.37
CA SER A 118 -27.11 -6.93 -12.61
C SER A 118 -25.57 -6.93 -12.65
N GLU A 119 -25.00 -6.30 -13.67
CA GLU A 119 -23.55 -6.09 -13.82
C GLU A 119 -23.15 -4.72 -13.26
N LEU A 120 -22.16 -4.72 -12.37
CA LEU A 120 -21.81 -3.60 -11.50
C LEU A 120 -20.28 -3.40 -11.44
N ARG A 121 -19.85 -2.28 -10.88
CA ARG A 121 -18.50 -2.04 -10.39
C ARG A 121 -18.55 -1.25 -9.09
N ALA A 122 -17.53 -1.41 -8.26
CA ALA A 122 -17.33 -0.51 -7.13
C ALA A 122 -16.90 0.88 -7.65
N GLY A 123 -17.41 1.93 -7.01
CA GLY A 123 -16.94 3.30 -7.23
C GLY A 123 -15.59 3.54 -6.57
N ALA A 124 -15.47 4.61 -5.79
CA ALA A 124 -14.29 4.85 -4.96
C ALA A 124 -14.21 3.86 -3.80
N ALA A 125 -13.00 3.61 -3.30
CA ALA A 125 -12.76 2.82 -2.09
C ALA A 125 -13.20 3.52 -0.79
N GLU A 126 -13.77 4.73 -0.86
CA GLU A 126 -14.26 5.47 0.30
C GLU A 126 -15.66 4.99 0.71
N LEU A 127 -15.85 4.74 2.01
CA LEU A 127 -17.18 4.41 2.55
C LEU A 127 -17.99 5.68 2.78
N THR A 128 -19.20 5.69 2.24
CA THR A 128 -20.20 6.67 2.66
C THR A 128 -20.77 6.27 4.01
N SER A 129 -20.78 7.22 4.96
CA SER A 129 -21.21 7.01 6.35
C SER A 129 -20.52 5.84 7.06
N ASN A 130 -19.25 5.57 6.71
CA ASN A 130 -18.46 4.47 7.28
C ASN A 130 -19.08 3.06 7.08
N GLU A 131 -20.00 2.87 6.14
CA GLU A 131 -20.67 1.58 5.93
C GLU A 131 -20.79 1.20 4.45
N TRP A 132 -21.21 2.15 3.61
CA TRP A 132 -21.65 1.82 2.26
C TRP A 132 -20.60 2.15 1.21
N THR A 133 -20.33 1.15 0.36
CA THR A 133 -19.67 1.35 -0.93
C THR A 133 -20.75 1.66 -1.98
N GLN A 134 -20.57 2.75 -2.72
CA GLN A 134 -21.42 3.05 -3.87
C GLN A 134 -21.05 2.14 -5.04
N LEU A 135 -22.08 1.55 -5.66
CA LEU A 135 -21.95 0.75 -6.87
C LEU A 135 -22.42 1.54 -8.09
N GLU A 136 -21.74 1.30 -9.21
CA GLU A 136 -22.10 1.86 -10.51
C GLU A 136 -22.39 0.72 -11.49
N HIS A 137 -23.20 1.00 -12.51
CA HIS A 137 -23.40 0.03 -13.59
C HIS A 137 -22.09 -0.18 -14.36
N TRP A 138 -21.77 -1.45 -14.66
CA TRP A 138 -20.57 -1.81 -15.41
C TRP A 138 -20.53 -1.15 -16.80
N LYS A 139 -21.69 -1.14 -17.46
CA LYS A 139 -21.97 -0.47 -18.73
C LYS A 139 -23.25 0.33 -18.57
N GLY A 140 -23.43 1.42 -19.32
CA GLY A 140 -24.65 2.26 -19.27
C GLY A 140 -25.94 1.56 -19.74
N TYR A 141 -25.94 0.25 -19.91
CA TYR A 141 -27.05 -0.61 -20.31
C TYR A 141 -26.96 -1.93 -19.54
N GLY A 142 -28.10 -2.47 -19.12
CA GLY A 142 -28.20 -3.68 -18.29
C GLY A 142 -29.45 -3.66 -17.42
N THR A 143 -29.72 -4.76 -16.70
CA THR A 143 -30.83 -4.81 -15.74
C THR A 143 -30.48 -3.95 -14.52
N PRO A 144 -31.29 -2.94 -14.18
CA PRO A 144 -31.03 -2.11 -13.01
C PRO A 144 -31.22 -2.90 -11.72
N VAL A 145 -30.53 -2.49 -10.65
CA VAL A 145 -30.82 -2.96 -9.30
C VAL A 145 -32.16 -2.35 -8.88
N SER A 146 -33.12 -3.21 -8.50
CA SER A 146 -34.49 -2.82 -8.14
C SER A 146 -34.94 -3.52 -6.85
N GLY A 147 -36.22 -3.37 -6.48
CA GLY A 147 -36.83 -4.17 -5.42
C GLY A 147 -36.57 -5.67 -5.65
N GLY A 148 -36.31 -6.41 -4.58
CA GLY A 148 -35.90 -7.83 -4.64
C GLY A 148 -34.39 -8.09 -4.71
N PHE A 149 -33.55 -7.06 -4.88
CA PHE A 149 -32.08 -7.18 -4.76
C PHE A 149 -31.56 -6.98 -3.34
N SER A 150 -32.33 -6.41 -2.42
CA SER A 150 -31.91 -6.19 -1.04
C SER A 150 -31.44 -7.50 -0.39
N GLY A 151 -30.20 -7.51 0.08
CA GLY A 151 -29.54 -8.70 0.65
C GLY A 151 -28.81 -9.58 -0.36
N ALA A 152 -28.85 -9.27 -1.66
CA ALA A 152 -28.14 -10.04 -2.68
C ALA A 152 -26.62 -9.98 -2.48
N GLY A 153 -25.96 -11.13 -2.59
CA GLY A 153 -24.50 -11.22 -2.60
C GLY A 153 -23.91 -10.59 -3.86
N VAL A 154 -23.13 -9.52 -3.69
CA VAL A 154 -22.34 -8.92 -4.76
C VAL A 154 -21.04 -9.70 -4.85
N HIS A 155 -20.71 -10.25 -6.03
CA HIS A 155 -19.54 -11.11 -6.21
C HIS A 155 -18.71 -10.71 -7.43
N LEU A 156 -17.43 -11.10 -7.42
CA LEU A 156 -16.55 -10.97 -8.57
C LEU A 156 -17.07 -11.85 -9.70
N ALA A 157 -17.21 -11.29 -10.90
CA ALA A 157 -17.60 -12.05 -12.09
C ALA A 157 -16.59 -13.19 -12.39
N GLU A 158 -15.33 -12.94 -12.09
CA GLU A 158 -14.26 -13.93 -12.12
C GLU A 158 -14.12 -14.58 -10.73
N GLY A 159 -14.22 -15.90 -10.66
CA GLY A 159 -14.05 -16.67 -9.41
C GLY A 159 -15.32 -16.82 -8.56
N GLY A 160 -16.22 -15.83 -8.58
CA GLY A 160 -17.51 -15.90 -7.88
C GLY A 160 -17.43 -15.61 -6.38
N GLU A 161 -16.32 -15.05 -5.89
CA GLU A 161 -16.17 -14.64 -4.50
C GLU A 161 -16.99 -13.39 -4.16
N VAL A 162 -17.71 -13.44 -3.05
CA VAL A 162 -18.57 -12.36 -2.56
C VAL A 162 -17.72 -11.24 -1.95
N VAL A 163 -17.97 -10.02 -2.40
CA VAL A 163 -17.32 -8.79 -1.96
C VAL A 163 -18.18 -7.98 -0.98
N GLY A 164 -19.48 -8.25 -0.94
CA GLY A 164 -20.42 -7.59 -0.04
C GLY A 164 -21.87 -7.94 -0.37
N MET A 165 -22.79 -7.14 0.15
CA MET A 165 -24.22 -7.37 0.06
C MET A 165 -24.94 -6.09 -0.36
N VAL A 166 -25.86 -6.17 -1.33
CA VAL A 166 -26.70 -5.03 -1.74
C VAL A 166 -27.59 -4.60 -0.57
N SER A 167 -27.61 -3.32 -0.23
CA SER A 167 -28.45 -2.76 0.84
C SER A 167 -29.42 -1.69 0.36
N SER A 168 -29.06 -0.88 -0.65
CA SER A 168 -29.98 0.08 -1.25
C SER A 168 -29.86 0.14 -2.76
N MET A 169 -30.88 0.69 -3.43
CA MET A 169 -31.00 0.77 -4.88
C MET A 169 -31.00 2.19 -5.46
N ASP A 170 -31.22 3.23 -4.65
CA ASP A 170 -31.16 4.63 -5.10
C ASP A 170 -30.48 5.55 -4.05
N PRO A 171 -29.16 5.80 -4.15
CA PRO A 171 -28.23 5.16 -5.09
C PRO A 171 -28.01 3.68 -4.75
N VAL A 172 -27.47 2.91 -5.70
CA VAL A 172 -27.09 1.51 -5.47
C VAL A 172 -25.92 1.45 -4.48
N ARG A 173 -26.13 0.78 -3.34
CA ARG A 173 -25.12 0.66 -2.29
C ARG A 173 -24.95 -0.78 -1.85
N MET A 174 -23.72 -1.08 -1.47
CA MET A 174 -23.30 -2.34 -0.90
C MET A 174 -22.77 -2.14 0.50
N VAL A 175 -23.17 -2.99 1.44
CA VAL A 175 -22.42 -3.21 2.68
C VAL A 175 -21.28 -4.18 2.36
N SER A 176 -20.05 -3.68 2.38
CA SER A 176 -18.87 -4.47 2.02
C SER A 176 -18.66 -5.62 3.01
N ALA A 177 -18.09 -6.74 2.55
CA ALA A 177 -17.78 -7.91 3.40
C ALA A 177 -16.93 -7.54 4.63
N GLN A 178 -16.03 -6.56 4.49
CA GLN A 178 -15.24 -6.03 5.59
C GLN A 178 -16.09 -5.34 6.66
N VAL A 179 -17.17 -4.64 6.27
CA VAL A 179 -18.06 -3.94 7.20
C VAL A 179 -18.94 -4.96 7.90
N LEU A 180 -19.44 -5.97 7.17
CA LEU A 180 -20.17 -7.08 7.77
C LEU A 180 -19.32 -7.83 8.81
N ALA A 181 -18.03 -8.10 8.52
CA ALA A 181 -17.13 -8.76 9.46
C ALA A 181 -16.70 -7.85 10.64
N ARG A 182 -16.61 -6.53 10.43
CA ARG A 182 -16.44 -5.55 11.50
C ARG A 182 -17.66 -5.52 12.43
N SER A 183 -18.87 -5.60 11.89
CA SER A 183 -20.10 -5.52 12.68
C SER A 183 -20.51 -6.85 13.32
N TRP A 184 -20.12 -7.99 12.74
CA TRP A 184 -20.47 -9.31 13.24
C TRP A 184 -19.24 -10.24 13.31
N PRO A 185 -18.60 -10.38 14.50
CA PRO A 185 -17.34 -11.10 14.66
C PRO A 185 -17.30 -12.53 14.10
N PRO A 186 -18.36 -13.35 14.20
CA PRO A 186 -18.36 -14.70 13.62
C PRO A 186 -18.10 -14.74 12.12
N LEU A 187 -18.37 -13.66 11.37
CA LEU A 187 -18.13 -13.63 9.92
C LEU A 187 -16.64 -13.53 9.56
N ALA A 188 -15.80 -12.99 10.45
CA ALA A 188 -14.40 -12.68 10.16
C ALA A 188 -13.54 -13.91 9.80
N GLU A 189 -13.91 -15.10 10.28
CA GLU A 189 -13.19 -16.32 9.90
C GLU A 189 -13.36 -16.67 8.41
N HIS A 190 -14.46 -16.21 7.79
CA HIS A 190 -14.79 -16.46 6.39
C HIS A 190 -14.25 -15.40 5.45
N VAL A 191 -14.00 -14.17 5.94
CA VAL A 191 -13.42 -13.07 5.15
C VAL A 191 -11.89 -13.19 5.14
N PRO A 192 -11.24 -13.36 3.98
CA PRO A 192 -9.79 -13.47 3.90
C PRO A 192 -9.07 -12.21 4.42
N THR A 193 -8.09 -12.42 5.30
CA THR A 193 -7.19 -11.37 5.79
C THR A 193 -5.74 -11.85 5.64
N PRO A 194 -4.83 -11.08 5.01
CA PRO A 194 -3.53 -11.61 4.60
C PRO A 194 -2.65 -12.03 5.78
N GLY A 195 -2.16 -13.26 5.79
CA GLY A 195 -1.27 -13.79 6.84
C GLY A 195 -1.98 -14.34 8.08
N HIS A 196 -3.30 -14.15 8.20
CA HIS A 196 -4.11 -14.61 9.33
C HIS A 196 -4.93 -15.85 8.95
N GLN A 197 -5.04 -16.83 9.86
CA GLN A 197 -5.85 -18.03 9.64
C GLN A 197 -7.25 -17.90 10.25
N ALA A 198 -8.22 -18.62 9.68
CA ALA A 198 -9.61 -18.64 10.15
C ALA A 198 -9.73 -19.08 11.63
N ALA A 199 -8.98 -20.12 12.02
CA ALA A 199 -9.00 -20.63 13.39
C ALA A 199 -8.53 -19.60 14.43
N GLU A 200 -7.56 -18.75 14.07
CA GLU A 200 -7.02 -17.71 14.95
C GLU A 200 -8.02 -16.61 15.17
N LYS A 201 -8.68 -16.17 14.09
CA LYS A 201 -9.74 -15.16 14.12
C LYS A 201 -10.90 -15.63 15.00
N ARG A 202 -11.33 -16.88 14.83
CA ARG A 202 -12.37 -17.51 15.66
C ARG A 202 -11.98 -17.55 17.13
N ALA A 203 -10.77 -18.04 17.43
CA ALA A 203 -10.29 -18.17 18.80
C ALA A 203 -10.18 -16.80 19.50
N LEU A 204 -9.66 -15.79 18.79
CA LEU A 204 -9.55 -14.43 19.32
C LEU A 204 -10.92 -13.80 19.54
N ALA A 205 -11.86 -13.93 18.58
CA ALA A 205 -13.22 -13.43 18.73
C ALA A 205 -13.94 -14.05 19.94
N ALA A 206 -13.75 -15.35 20.20
CA ALA A 206 -14.31 -16.03 21.36
C ALA A 206 -13.71 -15.53 22.69
N LEU A 207 -12.43 -15.17 22.71
CA LEU A 207 -11.79 -14.55 23.89
C LEU A 207 -12.31 -13.13 24.11
N LEU A 208 -12.44 -12.33 23.06
CA LEU A 208 -12.97 -10.96 23.14
C LEU A 208 -14.42 -10.92 23.64
N ALA A 209 -15.25 -11.89 23.24
CA ALA A 209 -16.64 -12.00 23.70
C ALA A 209 -16.78 -12.22 25.22
N ARG A 210 -15.70 -12.62 25.91
CA ARG A 210 -15.66 -12.77 27.36
C ARG A 210 -15.23 -11.50 28.08
N VAL A 211 -14.71 -10.50 27.36
CA VAL A 211 -14.30 -9.23 27.94
C VAL A 211 -15.54 -8.38 28.22
N PRO A 212 -15.78 -7.93 29.46
CA PRO A 212 -16.93 -7.08 29.75
C PRO A 212 -16.88 -5.77 28.96
N GLU A 213 -18.05 -5.29 28.54
CA GLU A 213 -18.16 -4.01 27.84
C GLU A 213 -17.60 -2.87 28.70
N GLY A 214 -16.79 -1.99 28.10
CA GLY A 214 -16.14 -0.89 28.80
C GLY A 214 -14.97 -1.27 29.71
N ALA A 215 -14.59 -2.56 29.81
CA ALA A 215 -13.47 -2.99 30.67
C ALA A 215 -12.09 -2.54 30.16
N ALA A 216 -11.97 -2.16 28.89
CA ALA A 216 -10.72 -1.70 28.30
C ALA A 216 -10.96 -0.63 27.23
N ASP A 217 -10.00 0.30 27.11
CA ASP A 217 -9.96 1.34 26.07
C ASP A 217 -9.42 0.75 24.76
N PRO A 218 -10.25 0.58 23.71
CA PRO A 218 -9.82 -0.01 22.44
C PRO A 218 -8.79 0.86 21.72
N ASP A 219 -8.94 2.19 21.73
CA ASP A 219 -8.01 3.13 21.09
C ASP A 219 -6.65 3.16 21.80
N GLY A 220 -6.66 3.13 23.13
CA GLY A 220 -5.46 3.01 23.95
C GLY A 220 -4.71 1.71 23.69
N LEU A 221 -5.41 0.57 23.74
CA LEU A 221 -4.82 -0.75 23.47
C LEU A 221 -4.29 -0.86 22.04
N PHE A 222 -5.04 -0.36 21.06
CA PHE A 222 -4.63 -0.33 19.67
C PHE A 222 -3.34 0.47 19.48
N ARG A 223 -3.29 1.73 19.94
CA ARG A 223 -2.10 2.59 19.83
C ARG A 223 -0.87 1.98 20.50
N GLN A 224 -1.06 1.35 21.65
CA GLN A 224 0.01 0.67 22.35
C GLN A 224 0.49 -0.60 21.62
N ALA A 225 -0.44 -1.33 20.99
CA ALA A 225 -0.14 -2.56 20.26
C ALA A 225 0.59 -2.31 18.94
N VAL A 226 0.20 -1.26 18.22
CA VAL A 226 0.85 -0.88 16.96
C VAL A 226 2.09 0.00 17.17
N GLY A 227 2.21 0.63 18.35
CA GLY A 227 3.28 1.57 18.68
C GLY A 227 3.09 2.96 18.06
N PRO A 228 3.98 3.92 18.39
CA PRO A 228 3.87 5.32 17.94
C PRO A 228 3.97 5.51 16.42
N LEU A 229 4.54 4.54 15.71
CA LEU A 229 4.69 4.51 14.25
C LEU A 229 3.85 3.39 13.61
N GLY A 230 2.85 2.92 14.35
CA GLY A 230 1.94 1.88 13.93
C GLY A 230 0.88 2.35 12.93
N LEU A 231 -0.11 1.48 12.67
CA LEU A 231 -1.31 1.84 11.91
C LEU A 231 -2.05 2.99 12.60
N ALA A 232 -2.57 3.93 11.80
CA ALA A 232 -3.46 4.96 12.33
C ALA A 232 -4.83 4.32 12.68
N PRO A 233 -5.46 4.74 13.79
CA PRO A 233 -6.87 4.42 14.01
C PRO A 233 -7.74 5.16 12.98
N PRO A 234 -8.96 4.69 12.71
CA PRO A 234 -9.92 5.40 11.87
C PRO A 234 -10.33 6.74 12.52
N ASP A 235 -10.78 7.67 11.69
CA ASP A 235 -11.36 8.93 12.15
C ASP A 235 -12.56 8.67 13.08
N GLY A 236 -12.44 9.11 14.33
CA GLY A 236 -13.47 8.88 15.38
C GLY A 236 -13.17 7.72 16.33
N GLY A 237 -12.08 6.95 16.12
CA GLY A 237 -11.67 5.86 17.00
C GLY A 237 -12.49 4.57 16.83
N PHE A 238 -12.39 3.67 17.80
CA PHE A 238 -13.07 2.38 17.76
C PHE A 238 -14.26 2.33 18.73
N ALA A 239 -15.42 1.85 18.28
CA ALA A 239 -16.59 1.71 19.14
C ALA A 239 -16.43 0.59 20.18
N ASN A 240 -15.63 -0.44 19.87
CA ASN A 240 -15.38 -1.57 20.75
C ASN A 240 -14.05 -2.28 20.42
N LEU A 241 -13.64 -3.24 21.26
CA LEU A 241 -12.40 -4.01 21.08
C LEU A 241 -12.36 -4.81 19.78
N TRP A 242 -13.52 -5.27 19.31
CA TRP A 242 -13.58 -6.04 18.07
C TRP A 242 -13.28 -5.18 16.85
N GLU A 243 -13.76 -3.94 16.80
CA GLU A 243 -13.42 -3.02 15.70
C GLU A 243 -11.91 -2.76 15.63
N ALA A 244 -11.25 -2.57 16.77
CA ALA A 244 -9.80 -2.42 16.83
C ALA A 244 -9.07 -3.67 16.32
N VAL A 245 -9.52 -4.86 16.71
CA VAL A 245 -8.96 -6.14 16.25
C VAL A 245 -9.22 -6.37 14.77
N TRP A 246 -10.41 -6.05 14.27
CA TRP A 246 -10.74 -6.18 12.86
C TRP A 246 -9.89 -5.23 12.01
N HIS A 247 -9.67 -4.00 12.47
CA HIS A 247 -8.76 -3.06 11.81
C HIS A 247 -7.34 -3.61 11.73
N LEU A 248 -6.82 -4.20 12.80
CA LEU A 248 -5.52 -4.90 12.76
C LEU A 248 -5.52 -6.09 11.79
N LEU A 249 -6.59 -6.88 11.76
CA LEU A 249 -6.71 -8.03 10.85
C LEU A 249 -6.76 -7.59 9.38
N ALA A 250 -7.46 -6.51 9.07
CA ALA A 250 -7.64 -6.00 7.71
C ALA A 250 -6.43 -5.22 7.20
N GLU A 251 -5.85 -4.35 8.03
CA GLU A 251 -4.80 -3.40 7.64
C GLU A 251 -3.38 -3.89 7.91
N SER A 252 -3.18 -4.88 8.81
CA SER A 252 -1.85 -5.39 9.13
C SER A 252 -1.59 -6.76 8.52
N VAL A 253 -0.42 -6.89 7.86
CA VAL A 253 0.13 -8.17 7.43
C VAL A 253 1.18 -8.60 8.44
N PRO A 254 1.01 -9.74 9.13
CA PRO A 254 1.93 -10.17 10.17
C PRO A 254 3.30 -10.55 9.60
N ARG A 255 4.38 -10.11 10.27
CA ARG A 255 5.77 -10.41 9.90
C ARG A 255 6.60 -10.62 11.17
N ALA A 256 7.71 -11.36 11.06
CA ALA A 256 8.64 -11.55 12.17
C ALA A 256 9.11 -10.19 12.73
N GLY A 257 8.97 -9.98 14.05
CA GLY A 257 9.29 -8.70 14.71
C GLY A 257 8.18 -7.64 14.70
N ALA A 258 7.09 -7.84 13.95
CA ALA A 258 5.95 -6.92 13.88
C ALA A 258 4.63 -7.71 13.91
N LEU A 259 4.13 -7.97 15.12
CA LEU A 259 2.90 -8.72 15.36
C LEU A 259 1.93 -7.93 16.26
N PRO A 260 1.33 -6.83 15.77
CA PRO A 260 0.47 -5.96 16.57
C PRO A 260 -0.72 -6.69 17.19
N LEU A 261 -1.27 -7.69 16.49
CA LEU A 261 -2.40 -8.47 17.01
C LEU A 261 -2.03 -9.30 18.25
N ALA A 262 -0.81 -9.86 18.29
CA ALA A 262 -0.30 -10.55 19.47
C ALA A 262 -0.03 -9.59 20.62
N GLU A 263 0.50 -8.39 20.30
CA GLU A 263 0.74 -7.36 21.29
C GLU A 263 -0.57 -6.81 21.89
N PHE A 264 -1.59 -6.62 21.06
CA PHE A 264 -2.93 -6.25 21.48
C PHE A 264 -3.50 -7.28 22.46
N ALA A 265 -3.43 -8.57 22.13
CA ALA A 265 -3.91 -9.65 23.00
C ALA A 265 -3.16 -9.69 24.35
N VAL A 266 -1.83 -9.49 24.37
CA VAL A 266 -1.05 -9.44 25.62
C VAL A 266 -1.42 -8.24 26.49
N ARG A 267 -1.62 -7.06 25.88
CA ARG A 267 -2.01 -5.86 26.62
C ARG A 267 -3.43 -5.96 27.15
N LEU A 268 -4.33 -6.50 26.35
CA LEU A 268 -5.69 -6.79 26.80
C LEU A 268 -5.70 -7.82 27.95
N ALA A 269 -4.81 -8.81 27.92
CA ALA A 269 -4.66 -9.76 29.02
C ALA A 269 -4.22 -9.07 30.32
N ALA A 270 -3.28 -8.13 30.24
CA ALA A 270 -2.85 -7.33 31.39
C ALA A 270 -4.00 -6.46 31.93
N ALA A 271 -4.73 -5.78 31.04
CA ALA A 271 -5.90 -4.99 31.43
C ALA A 271 -7.01 -5.85 32.07
N ALA A 272 -7.23 -7.08 31.58
CA ALA A 272 -8.18 -8.01 32.15
C ALA A 272 -7.77 -8.53 33.53
N ASP A 273 -6.46 -8.71 33.78
CA ASP A 273 -5.95 -9.12 35.10
C ASP A 273 -6.01 -7.99 36.14
N GLU A 274 -5.84 -6.73 35.70
CA GLU A 274 -5.85 -5.53 36.56
C GLU A 274 -7.25 -4.89 36.72
N GLY A 275 -8.23 -5.36 35.95
CA GLY A 275 -9.57 -4.81 35.90
C GLY A 275 -10.40 -5.03 37.17
N PRO A 276 -11.58 -4.38 37.28
CA PRO A 276 -12.43 -4.43 38.47
C PRO A 276 -13.05 -5.81 38.75
N ALA A 277 -13.04 -6.70 37.76
CA ALA A 277 -13.51 -8.09 37.85
C ALA A 277 -12.53 -9.02 37.09
N PRO A 278 -11.39 -9.39 37.71
CA PRO A 278 -10.38 -10.17 37.03
C PRO A 278 -10.86 -11.59 36.72
N ASP A 279 -10.69 -12.03 35.47
CA ASP A 279 -10.88 -13.41 35.01
C ASP A 279 -9.51 -14.03 34.66
N PRO A 280 -8.92 -14.82 35.58
CA PRO A 280 -7.61 -15.45 35.33
C PRO A 280 -7.58 -16.35 34.09
N GLY A 281 -8.72 -16.95 33.73
CA GLY A 281 -8.82 -17.81 32.55
C GLY A 281 -8.84 -17.01 31.25
N LEU A 282 -9.35 -15.77 31.27
CA LEU A 282 -9.32 -14.86 30.12
C LEU A 282 -7.91 -14.34 29.88
N GLY A 283 -7.25 -13.81 30.91
CA GLY A 283 -5.87 -13.32 30.82
C GLY A 283 -4.90 -14.43 30.38
N HIS A 284 -5.04 -15.64 30.93
CA HIS A 284 -4.26 -16.80 30.48
C HIS A 284 -4.52 -17.13 29.01
N GLY A 285 -5.79 -17.25 28.60
CA GLY A 285 -6.16 -17.60 27.23
C GLY A 285 -5.66 -16.58 26.19
N LEU A 286 -5.74 -15.28 26.48
CA LEU A 286 -5.20 -14.23 25.61
C LEU A 286 -3.67 -14.32 25.44
N ARG A 287 -2.94 -14.60 26.53
CA ARG A 287 -1.49 -14.80 26.47
C ARG A 287 -1.11 -16.08 25.73
N GLU A 288 -1.85 -17.17 25.92
CA GLU A 288 -1.64 -18.42 25.21
C GLU A 288 -1.88 -18.24 23.71
N TRP A 289 -3.00 -17.60 23.35
CA TRP A 289 -3.31 -17.24 21.96
C TRP A 289 -2.18 -16.41 21.34
N ALA A 290 -1.70 -15.37 22.03
CA ALA A 290 -0.61 -14.52 21.53
C ALA A 290 0.70 -15.29 21.34
N ARG A 291 1.03 -16.23 22.25
CA ARG A 291 2.21 -17.10 22.12
C ARG A 291 2.10 -18.05 20.93
N ALA A 292 0.96 -18.72 20.77
CA ALA A 292 0.72 -19.62 19.64
C ALA A 292 0.76 -18.87 18.30
N TYR A 293 0.17 -17.67 18.26
CA TYR A 293 0.23 -16.79 17.10
C TYR A 293 1.67 -16.37 16.76
N ARG A 294 2.46 -15.94 17.75
CA ARG A 294 3.89 -15.59 17.57
C ARG A 294 4.73 -16.77 17.06
N ALA A 295 4.53 -17.95 17.63
CA ALA A 295 5.27 -19.15 17.28
C ALA A 295 5.12 -19.58 15.82
N ARG A 296 4.09 -19.10 15.09
CA ARG A 296 3.97 -19.31 13.65
C ARG A 296 4.93 -18.48 12.81
N PHE A 297 5.35 -17.34 13.34
CA PHE A 297 6.25 -16.40 12.67
C PHE A 297 7.68 -16.49 13.20
N ASP A 298 7.87 -17.18 14.33
CA ASP A 298 9.17 -17.61 14.85
C ASP A 298 9.51 -18.97 14.20
N ASP A 299 10.57 -19.05 13.38
CA ASP A 299 11.00 -20.31 12.76
C ASP A 299 11.85 -21.14 13.76
N PRO A 300 11.45 -22.38 14.13
CA PRO A 300 12.27 -23.27 14.95
C PRO A 300 13.43 -23.93 14.19
N GLY A 301 13.48 -23.82 12.86
CA GLY A 301 14.46 -24.48 11.98
C GLY A 301 15.63 -23.59 11.52
N GLY A 302 15.57 -22.30 11.76
CA GLY A 302 16.66 -21.37 11.49
C GLY A 302 17.59 -21.26 12.68
N GLY A 303 18.76 -21.92 12.65
CA GLY A 303 19.91 -21.47 13.44
C GLY A 303 20.23 -19.99 13.14
N PRO A 304 21.27 -19.38 13.73
CA PRO A 304 21.72 -18.03 13.33
C PRO A 304 22.34 -18.08 11.91
N GLY A 305 21.54 -18.45 10.91
CA GLY A 305 21.77 -18.17 9.52
C GLY A 305 21.62 -16.68 9.37
N ARG A 306 22.75 -16.03 9.08
CA ARG A 306 22.88 -14.65 8.65
C ARG A 306 21.61 -14.23 7.88
N ALA A 307 20.81 -13.37 8.50
CA ALA A 307 19.65 -12.75 7.87
C ALA A 307 20.09 -12.16 6.51
N PRO A 308 19.25 -12.21 5.46
CA PRO A 308 19.61 -11.64 4.17
C PRO A 308 20.02 -10.18 4.36
N ASP A 309 21.17 -9.79 3.78
CA ASP A 309 21.63 -8.41 3.75
C ASP A 309 20.54 -7.55 3.07
N LEU A 310 19.83 -6.75 3.86
CA LEU A 310 18.77 -5.88 3.38
C LEU A 310 19.31 -4.77 2.47
N GLY A 311 20.63 -4.62 2.34
CA GLY A 311 21.27 -3.66 1.43
C GLY A 311 21.07 -2.23 1.90
N TRP A 312 20.23 -1.48 1.18
CA TRP A 312 19.93 -0.07 1.45
C TRP A 312 18.55 0.07 2.12
N SER A 313 18.47 0.91 3.16
CA SER A 313 17.25 1.38 3.83
C SER A 313 16.99 2.84 3.42
N PRO A 314 16.16 3.10 2.38
CA PRO A 314 16.03 4.44 1.85
C PRO A 314 15.04 5.34 2.59
N VAL A 315 15.42 6.61 2.77
CA VAL A 315 14.51 7.74 2.89
C VAL A 315 14.25 8.27 1.47
N LEU A 316 13.00 8.32 1.04
CA LEU A 316 12.60 8.85 -0.26
C LEU A 316 11.89 10.19 -0.11
N VAL A 317 12.47 11.23 -0.69
CA VAL A 317 11.87 12.56 -0.81
C VAL A 317 11.27 12.69 -2.22
N GLU A 318 9.95 12.74 -2.35
CA GLU A 318 9.28 13.04 -3.61
C GLU A 318 8.86 14.51 -3.68
N ILE A 319 9.28 15.22 -4.74
CA ILE A 319 8.92 16.62 -4.96
C ILE A 319 8.06 16.74 -6.22
N ASN A 320 6.88 17.36 -6.11
CA ASN A 320 5.97 17.65 -7.21
C ASN A 320 5.70 19.14 -7.34
N ARG A 321 5.12 19.53 -8.48
CA ARG A 321 4.32 20.74 -8.54
C ARG A 321 2.97 20.44 -7.89
N SER A 322 2.53 21.29 -6.96
CA SER A 322 1.23 21.13 -6.31
C SER A 322 0.08 21.41 -7.28
N GLY A 323 0.28 22.32 -8.24
CA GLY A 323 -0.78 22.84 -9.12
C GLY A 323 -1.49 24.06 -8.53
N GLU A 324 -1.38 24.29 -7.22
CA GLU A 324 -1.83 25.50 -6.54
C GLU A 324 -0.84 26.66 -6.76
N GLY A 325 -1.07 27.47 -7.79
CA GLY A 325 -0.20 28.61 -8.11
C GLY A 325 1.12 28.20 -8.77
N ARG A 326 1.85 29.20 -9.31
CA ARG A 326 2.98 28.94 -10.23
C ARG A 326 4.22 28.32 -9.56
N ASN A 327 4.36 28.43 -8.24
CA ASN A 327 5.57 28.07 -7.50
C ASN A 327 5.34 27.15 -6.28
N ALA A 328 4.11 26.66 -6.05
CA ALA A 328 3.87 25.74 -4.95
C ALA A 328 4.35 24.32 -5.31
N LEU A 329 5.06 23.71 -4.39
CA LEU A 329 5.59 22.37 -4.52
C LEU A 329 4.92 21.48 -3.48
N LEU A 330 4.41 20.34 -3.93
CA LEU A 330 3.98 19.26 -3.04
C LEU A 330 5.22 18.42 -2.73
N VAL A 331 5.51 18.20 -1.46
CA VAL A 331 6.68 17.47 -1.01
C VAL A 331 6.22 16.38 -0.07
N GLU A 332 6.74 15.19 -0.27
CA GLU A 332 6.41 14.02 0.54
C GLU A 332 7.72 13.33 0.92
N VAL A 333 7.88 13.02 2.21
CA VAL A 333 9.04 12.28 2.70
C VAL A 333 8.56 10.92 3.17
N TYR A 334 9.25 9.88 2.72
CA TYR A 334 8.92 8.50 3.03
C TYR A 334 10.14 7.79 3.62
N ALA A 335 9.91 6.86 4.54
CA ALA A 335 10.91 5.92 5.02
C ALA A 335 10.58 4.51 4.52
N TYR A 336 11.60 3.76 4.09
CA TYR A 336 11.45 2.36 3.71
C TYR A 336 12.00 1.47 4.83
N ARG A 337 11.16 0.53 5.25
CA ARG A 337 11.46 -0.46 6.30
C ARG A 337 10.82 -1.79 5.92
N ASP A 338 11.57 -2.88 6.02
CA ASP A 338 11.08 -4.24 5.73
C ASP A 338 10.38 -4.36 4.35
N GLY A 339 10.92 -3.68 3.33
CA GLY A 339 10.36 -3.66 1.96
C GLY A 339 9.06 -2.87 1.78
N SER A 340 8.56 -2.20 2.83
CA SER A 340 7.36 -1.35 2.82
C SER A 340 7.75 0.14 2.90
N ARG A 341 7.01 1.01 2.21
CA ARG A 341 7.19 2.48 2.26
C ARG A 341 6.14 3.10 3.19
N ARG A 342 6.57 3.94 4.12
CA ARG A 342 5.70 4.71 5.02
C ARG A 342 5.87 6.21 4.75
N LEU A 343 4.77 6.97 4.73
CA LEU A 343 4.82 8.43 4.68
C LEU A 343 5.23 8.96 6.06
N VAL A 344 6.31 9.74 6.11
CA VAL A 344 6.79 10.43 7.31
C VAL A 344 6.03 11.74 7.47
N ASP A 345 5.95 12.54 6.41
CA ASP A 345 5.20 13.80 6.37
C ASP A 345 4.98 14.25 4.92
N ALA A 346 3.98 15.09 4.69
CA ALA A 346 3.71 15.74 3.41
C ALA A 346 3.31 17.20 3.60
N ALA A 347 3.78 18.09 2.73
CA ALA A 347 3.43 19.50 2.77
C ALA A 347 3.43 20.15 1.39
N THR A 348 2.59 21.19 1.26
CA THR A 348 2.70 22.15 0.15
C THR A 348 3.55 23.33 0.62
N VAL A 349 4.71 23.52 -0.01
CA VAL A 349 5.67 24.58 0.32
C VAL A 349 5.82 25.58 -0.82
N THR A 350 6.08 26.84 -0.48
CA THR A 350 6.29 27.90 -1.46
C THR A 350 7.72 28.43 -1.38
N GLY A 351 8.52 28.10 -2.39
CA GLY A 351 9.90 28.56 -2.52
C GLY A 351 10.96 27.58 -1.96
N GLU A 352 12.17 27.71 -2.50
CA GLU A 352 13.26 26.74 -2.34
C GLU A 352 13.88 26.73 -0.93
N ARG A 353 13.92 27.88 -0.24
CA ARG A 353 14.44 27.94 1.14
C ARG A 353 13.54 27.19 2.11
N GLN A 354 12.24 27.45 2.07
CA GLN A 354 11.25 26.78 2.92
C GLN A 354 11.24 25.28 2.64
N LEU A 355 11.26 24.90 1.35
CA LEU A 355 11.41 23.51 0.92
C LEU A 355 12.64 22.85 1.55
N ARG A 356 13.82 23.48 1.43
CA ARG A 356 15.07 22.90 1.91
C ARG A 356 15.04 22.70 3.42
N GLU A 357 14.60 23.70 4.19
CA GLU A 357 14.48 23.61 5.65
C GLU A 357 13.50 22.49 6.03
N TRP A 358 12.31 22.49 5.44
CA TRP A 358 11.29 21.48 5.69
C TRP A 358 11.80 20.06 5.36
N VAL A 359 12.44 19.86 4.21
CA VAL A 359 12.96 18.54 3.82
C VAL A 359 14.06 18.06 4.75
N LEU A 360 15.03 18.91 5.10
CA LEU A 360 16.13 18.49 5.98
C LEU A 360 15.60 18.07 7.36
N ASP A 361 14.62 18.78 7.91
CA ASP A 361 13.97 18.43 9.17
C ASP A 361 13.28 17.06 9.10
N ARG A 362 12.59 16.77 7.98
CA ARG A 362 11.85 15.50 7.79
C ARG A 362 12.75 14.34 7.42
N VAL A 363 13.87 14.61 6.73
CA VAL A 363 14.90 13.59 6.49
C VAL A 363 15.48 13.15 7.82
N ASP A 364 15.88 14.07 8.70
CA ASP A 364 16.38 13.72 10.05
C ASP A 364 15.35 12.89 10.84
N ALA A 365 14.07 13.28 10.80
CA ALA A 365 13.00 12.50 11.43
C ALA A 365 12.87 11.09 10.83
N ALA A 366 12.95 10.96 9.50
CA ALA A 366 12.85 9.68 8.80
C ALA A 366 13.98 8.70 9.14
N PHE A 367 15.16 9.17 9.59
CA PHE A 367 16.23 8.28 10.05
C PHE A 367 15.84 7.49 11.30
N GLY A 368 14.95 8.02 12.15
CA GLY A 368 14.39 7.27 13.28
C GLY A 368 13.48 6.09 12.86
N ASP A 369 13.06 6.06 11.60
CA ASP A 369 12.11 5.08 11.06
C ASP A 369 12.78 4.01 10.17
N LEU A 370 14.09 4.12 9.92
CA LEU A 370 14.83 3.18 9.07
C LEU A 370 15.05 1.84 9.77
N ASP A 371 15.26 0.79 8.97
CA ASP A 371 15.70 -0.49 9.49
C ASP A 371 17.17 -0.42 9.93
N ASP A 372 17.42 -0.64 11.24
CA ASP A 372 18.73 -0.66 11.88
C ASP A 372 19.72 -1.67 11.26
N ARG A 373 19.23 -2.65 10.48
CA ARG A 373 20.05 -3.67 9.82
C ARG A 373 20.53 -3.26 8.43
N GLY A 374 19.85 -2.31 7.78
CA GLY A 374 20.22 -1.84 6.44
C GLY A 374 21.01 -0.54 6.46
N ARG A 375 21.71 -0.22 5.37
CA ARG A 375 22.49 1.03 5.27
C ARG A 375 21.58 2.17 4.86
N ALA A 376 21.60 3.28 5.58
CA ALA A 376 20.77 4.44 5.24
C ALA A 376 21.13 5.02 3.86
N LEU A 377 20.10 5.40 3.10
CA LEU A 377 20.22 6.05 1.79
C LEU A 377 19.19 7.18 1.70
N VAL A 378 19.55 8.38 1.25
CA VAL A 378 18.59 9.45 1.00
C VAL A 378 18.41 9.60 -0.52
N ALA A 379 17.19 9.46 -1.00
CA ALA A 379 16.86 9.50 -2.41
C ALA A 379 15.87 10.62 -2.72
N PHE A 380 16.19 11.46 -3.70
CA PHE A 380 15.33 12.55 -4.15
C PHE A 380 14.70 12.20 -5.49
N ALA A 381 13.39 11.95 -5.51
CA ALA A 381 12.62 11.85 -6.74
C ALA A 381 12.16 13.25 -7.17
N LEU A 382 12.84 13.82 -8.17
CA LEU A 382 12.66 15.21 -8.59
C LEU A 382 11.91 15.31 -9.92
N PRO A 383 11.19 16.43 -10.16
CA PRO A 383 10.76 16.80 -11.49
C PRO A 383 11.98 16.91 -12.43
N ARG A 384 11.82 16.54 -13.71
CA ARG A 384 12.94 16.48 -14.65
C ARG A 384 13.71 17.80 -14.81
N ASN A 385 13.01 18.94 -14.76
CA ASN A 385 13.62 20.27 -14.83
C ASN A 385 14.35 20.68 -13.54
N TRP A 386 14.28 19.88 -12.48
CA TRP A 386 14.95 20.09 -11.18
C TRP A 386 16.16 19.18 -10.98
N LEU A 387 16.44 18.25 -11.89
CA LEU A 387 17.59 17.32 -11.77
C LEU A 387 18.96 18.04 -11.72
N HIS A 388 19.04 19.29 -12.16
CA HIS A 388 20.25 20.13 -12.05
C HIS A 388 20.48 20.68 -10.63
N LYS A 389 19.50 20.58 -9.73
CA LYS A 389 19.58 21.15 -8.38
C LYS A 389 20.51 20.30 -7.50
N PRO A 390 21.50 20.91 -6.80
CA PRO A 390 22.47 20.17 -6.01
C PRO A 390 21.90 19.83 -4.63
N VAL A 391 20.96 18.88 -4.57
CA VAL A 391 20.28 18.48 -3.32
C VAL A 391 21.23 17.86 -2.28
N ASP A 392 22.33 17.26 -2.73
CA ASP A 392 23.42 16.78 -1.88
C ASP A 392 24.20 17.92 -1.20
N GLN A 393 24.12 19.14 -1.73
CA GLN A 393 24.77 20.34 -1.15
C GLN A 393 23.87 21.09 -0.16
N TRP A 394 22.67 20.56 0.13
CA TRP A 394 21.76 21.19 1.08
C TRP A 394 22.32 21.12 2.51
N VAL A 395 22.16 22.22 3.23
CA VAL A 395 22.64 22.42 4.60
C VAL A 395 21.61 23.27 5.35
N ARG A 396 21.36 22.99 6.65
CA ARG A 396 20.46 23.82 7.46
C ARG A 396 21.14 25.14 7.80
N ARG A 397 22.37 25.07 8.30
CA ARG A 397 23.18 26.24 8.67
C ARG A 397 24.51 26.27 7.93
N LYS A 398 24.57 27.11 6.89
CA LYS A 398 25.77 27.28 6.05
C LYS A 398 26.98 27.68 6.91
N GLY A 399 28.09 26.95 6.78
CA GLY A 399 29.34 27.21 7.50
C GLY A 399 29.40 26.68 8.94
N ILE A 400 28.31 26.07 9.43
CA ILE A 400 28.27 25.40 10.74
C ILE A 400 28.13 23.89 10.55
N GLU A 401 27.24 23.49 9.65
CA GLU A 401 26.96 22.07 9.37
C GLU A 401 27.57 21.64 8.03
N PRO A 402 27.99 20.37 7.91
CA PRO A 402 28.38 19.80 6.63
C PRO A 402 27.17 19.65 5.69
N PRO A 403 27.37 19.63 4.37
CA PRO A 403 26.30 19.34 3.42
C PRO A 403 25.71 17.93 3.58
N LEU A 404 24.45 17.74 3.20
CA LEU A 404 23.72 16.47 3.31
C LEU A 404 24.48 15.29 2.68
N GLY A 405 25.07 15.50 1.51
CA GLY A 405 25.85 14.49 0.79
C GLY A 405 27.18 14.12 1.45
N CYS A 406 27.62 14.86 2.47
CA CYS A 406 28.79 14.54 3.29
C CYS A 406 28.40 13.77 4.57
N VAL A 407 27.12 13.73 4.94
CA VAL A 407 26.63 12.99 6.12
C VAL A 407 25.85 11.73 5.76
N SER A 408 25.23 11.70 4.58
CA SER A 408 24.42 10.58 4.11
C SER A 408 24.69 10.27 2.63
N PRO A 409 24.54 9.01 2.19
CA PRO A 409 24.49 8.68 0.76
C PRO A 409 23.29 9.37 0.13
N VAL A 410 23.52 10.23 -0.88
CA VAL A 410 22.44 10.96 -1.57
C VAL A 410 22.41 10.59 -3.05
N VAL A 411 21.24 10.14 -3.51
CA VAL A 411 20.94 9.83 -4.92
C VAL A 411 19.73 10.62 -5.42
N VAL A 412 19.64 10.78 -6.74
CA VAL A 412 18.53 11.44 -7.41
C VAL A 412 17.81 10.44 -8.32
N MET A 413 16.50 10.59 -8.48
CA MET A 413 15.68 9.86 -9.44
C MET A 413 14.81 10.83 -10.22
N ASP A 414 14.52 10.49 -11.48
CA ASP A 414 13.53 11.22 -12.27
C ASP A 414 12.13 10.66 -12.01
N ARG A 415 11.21 11.53 -11.54
CA ARG A 415 9.83 11.11 -11.25
C ARG A 415 9.11 10.54 -12.46
N LEU A 416 9.37 11.04 -13.66
CA LEU A 416 8.74 10.50 -14.87
C LEU A 416 9.17 9.06 -15.14
N ARG A 417 10.41 8.70 -14.80
CA ARG A 417 10.91 7.32 -14.92
C ARG A 417 10.25 6.41 -13.89
N ARG A 418 10.16 6.85 -12.64
CA ARG A 418 9.47 6.11 -11.57
C ARG A 418 8.02 5.76 -11.91
N LYS A 419 7.31 6.67 -12.58
CA LYS A 419 5.90 6.47 -12.98
C LYS A 419 5.71 5.64 -14.26
N ASN A 420 6.77 5.21 -14.94
CA ASN A 420 6.68 4.47 -16.19
C ASN A 420 6.89 2.95 -15.94
N PRO A 421 5.82 2.12 -15.93
CA PRO A 421 5.93 0.71 -15.56
C PRO A 421 6.86 -0.11 -16.45
N ARG A 422 6.86 0.17 -17.77
CA ARG A 422 7.73 -0.50 -18.74
C ARG A 422 9.20 -0.21 -18.47
N LEU A 423 9.52 1.04 -18.18
CA LEU A 423 10.88 1.44 -17.86
C LEU A 423 11.34 0.86 -16.53
N GLN A 424 10.48 0.87 -15.49
CA GLN A 424 10.76 0.25 -14.20
C GLN A 424 11.00 -1.26 -14.31
N TRP A 425 10.22 -1.96 -15.15
CA TRP A 425 10.44 -3.39 -15.42
C TRP A 425 11.80 -3.63 -16.08
N THR A 426 12.15 -2.84 -17.09
CA THR A 426 13.43 -2.97 -17.79
C THR A 426 14.62 -2.66 -16.88
N LEU A 427 14.49 -1.64 -16.02
CA LEU A 427 15.49 -1.29 -15.01
C LEU A 427 15.75 -2.44 -14.03
N ARG A 428 14.70 -3.17 -13.59
CA ARG A 428 14.89 -4.37 -12.74
C ARG A 428 15.76 -5.43 -13.42
N GLN A 429 15.50 -5.69 -14.70
CA GLN A 429 16.28 -6.66 -15.49
C GLN A 429 17.74 -6.22 -15.69
N MET A 430 17.97 -4.92 -15.88
CA MET A 430 19.33 -4.38 -15.94
C MET A 430 20.08 -4.53 -14.61
N TRP A 431 19.40 -4.30 -13.49
CA TRP A 431 19.99 -4.50 -12.17
C TRP A 431 20.34 -5.95 -11.86
N GLU A 432 19.50 -6.91 -12.25
CA GLU A 432 19.84 -8.35 -12.18
C GLU A 432 21.13 -8.68 -12.95
N THR A 433 21.34 -8.04 -14.10
CA THR A 433 22.58 -8.20 -14.88
C THR A 433 23.78 -7.52 -14.22
N LEU A 434 23.58 -6.35 -13.62
CA LEU A 434 24.63 -5.58 -12.97
C LEU A 434 25.12 -6.20 -11.66
N ASP A 435 24.23 -6.85 -10.89
CA ASP A 435 24.58 -7.51 -9.63
C ASP A 435 25.62 -8.64 -9.84
N GLY A 436 25.62 -9.25 -11.02
CA GLY A 436 26.60 -10.26 -11.41
C GLY A 436 27.97 -9.70 -11.85
N ARG A 437 28.13 -8.37 -11.94
CA ARG A 437 29.35 -7.72 -12.44
C ARG A 437 30.13 -7.07 -11.31
N ARG A 438 31.45 -7.30 -11.29
CA ARG A 438 32.37 -6.64 -10.34
C ARG A 438 32.60 -5.16 -10.65
N SER A 439 32.49 -4.78 -11.93
CA SER A 439 32.54 -3.40 -12.39
C SER A 439 31.87 -3.27 -13.77
N SER A 440 31.62 -2.04 -14.19
CA SER A 440 31.11 -1.75 -15.53
C SER A 440 31.75 -0.49 -16.10
N PRO A 441 32.22 -0.50 -17.36
CA PRO A 441 32.79 0.70 -17.97
C PRO A 441 31.75 1.82 -18.06
N VAL A 442 32.21 3.06 -17.92
CA VAL A 442 31.39 4.26 -18.04
C VAL A 442 31.15 4.55 -19.53
N HIS A 443 29.88 4.67 -19.92
CA HIS A 443 29.52 5.20 -21.23
C HIS A 443 29.58 6.73 -21.19
N ARG A 444 30.49 7.32 -21.96
CA ARG A 444 30.87 8.74 -21.83
C ARG A 444 30.18 9.61 -22.88
N ILE A 445 29.61 10.72 -22.44
CA ILE A 445 29.03 11.77 -23.30
C ILE A 445 29.78 13.09 -23.10
N GLU A 446 30.67 13.39 -24.04
CA GLU A 446 31.52 14.58 -24.05
C GLU A 446 30.76 15.85 -24.49
N CYS A 447 31.19 17.03 -24.03
CA CYS A 447 30.50 18.32 -24.26
C CYS A 447 30.22 18.63 -25.75
N GLY A 448 31.11 18.23 -26.66
CA GLY A 448 31.03 18.54 -28.11
C GLY A 448 30.66 17.37 -29.02
N ARG A 449 30.43 16.16 -28.47
CA ARG A 449 30.18 14.93 -29.25
C ARG A 449 28.87 14.24 -28.90
N ALA A 450 27.96 14.93 -28.22
CA ALA A 450 26.71 14.33 -27.82
C ALA A 450 25.86 13.94 -29.06
N PRO A 451 25.48 12.66 -29.21
CA PRO A 451 24.62 12.23 -30.31
C PRO A 451 23.25 12.92 -30.24
N ARG A 452 22.51 12.87 -31.36
CA ARG A 452 21.11 13.30 -31.34
C ARG A 452 20.32 12.48 -30.31
N PRO A 453 19.38 13.08 -29.55
CA PRO A 453 18.69 12.41 -28.44
C PRO A 453 17.98 11.11 -28.82
N ASP A 454 17.35 11.06 -29.99
CA ASP A 454 16.71 9.86 -30.54
C ASP A 454 17.69 8.70 -30.73
N LYS A 455 18.83 8.98 -31.37
CA LYS A 455 19.90 7.99 -31.59
C LYS A 455 20.55 7.57 -30.28
N LEU A 456 20.77 8.50 -29.36
CA LEU A 456 21.35 8.20 -28.06
C LEU A 456 20.43 7.28 -27.24
N SER A 457 19.12 7.52 -27.26
CA SER A 457 18.16 6.67 -26.53
C SER A 457 18.16 5.22 -27.02
N VAL A 458 18.37 5.00 -28.33
CA VAL A 458 18.54 3.67 -28.92
C VAL A 458 19.88 3.06 -28.52
N GLN A 459 20.98 3.82 -28.61
CA GLN A 459 22.32 3.35 -28.23
C GLN A 459 22.39 2.89 -26.76
N LEU A 460 21.65 3.56 -25.87
CA LEU A 460 21.65 3.28 -24.45
C LEU A 460 20.76 2.10 -24.04
N GLN A 461 19.99 1.48 -24.95
CA GLN A 461 19.18 0.29 -24.63
C GLN A 461 20.05 -0.90 -24.19
N ASP A 462 21.24 -1.03 -24.76
CA ASP A 462 22.16 -2.15 -24.49
C ASP A 462 23.33 -1.75 -23.56
N VAL A 463 23.29 -0.53 -23.01
CA VAL A 463 24.31 -0.04 -22.08
C VAL A 463 23.88 -0.37 -20.65
N TYR A 464 24.48 -1.43 -20.11
CA TYR A 464 24.22 -1.88 -18.74
C TYR A 464 24.97 -1.03 -17.69
N GLY A 465 26.03 -0.31 -18.07
CA GLY A 465 26.89 0.44 -17.17
C GLY A 465 26.47 1.88 -16.87
N PRO A 466 27.22 2.59 -16.01
CA PRO A 466 27.02 4.00 -15.73
C PRO A 466 27.15 4.87 -16.98
N VAL A 467 26.26 5.85 -17.13
CA VAL A 467 26.34 6.87 -18.19
C VAL A 467 26.86 8.18 -17.59
N GLY A 468 28.00 8.67 -18.05
CA GLY A 468 28.62 9.90 -17.57
C GLY A 468 28.49 11.04 -18.57
N PHE A 469 28.02 12.21 -18.12
CA PHE A 469 27.98 13.43 -18.91
C PHE A 469 29.04 14.43 -18.44
N ALA A 470 29.76 15.03 -19.39
CA ALA A 470 30.78 16.04 -19.12
C ALA A 470 30.21 17.40 -18.64
N ARG A 471 28.89 17.60 -18.70
CA ARG A 471 28.21 18.84 -18.30
C ARG A 471 26.88 18.58 -17.58
N PRO A 472 26.42 19.49 -16.71
CA PRO A 472 25.08 19.42 -16.13
C PRO A 472 23.98 19.58 -17.19
N PRO A 473 22.76 19.10 -16.92
CA PRO A 473 21.60 19.34 -17.77
C PRO A 473 21.17 20.82 -17.73
N ASP A 474 20.75 21.37 -18.87
CA ASP A 474 20.09 22.68 -18.93
C ASP A 474 18.61 22.53 -18.50
N PRO A 475 18.16 23.17 -17.40
CA PRO A 475 16.80 23.04 -16.90
C PRO A 475 15.69 23.38 -17.91
N ALA A 476 15.96 24.27 -18.87
CA ALA A 476 15.01 24.65 -19.90
C ALA A 476 14.89 23.60 -21.02
N ARG A 477 15.91 22.74 -21.16
CA ARG A 477 16.04 21.81 -22.29
C ARG A 477 16.30 20.36 -21.87
N THR A 478 16.27 20.03 -20.57
CA THR A 478 16.58 18.68 -20.05
C THR A 478 15.80 17.57 -20.77
N ALA A 479 14.54 17.83 -21.15
CA ALA A 479 13.71 16.84 -21.84
C ALA A 479 14.11 16.59 -23.31
N THR A 480 14.72 17.57 -23.97
CA THR A 480 15.08 17.54 -25.40
C THR A 480 16.59 17.44 -25.63
N GLU A 481 17.38 17.47 -24.57
CA GLU A 481 18.83 17.26 -24.59
C GLU A 481 19.23 15.79 -24.35
N PRO A 482 20.50 15.44 -24.63
CA PRO A 482 21.07 14.11 -24.38
C PRO A 482 20.78 13.51 -22.99
N HIS A 483 20.69 14.34 -21.93
CA HIS A 483 20.30 13.88 -20.59
C HIS A 483 18.89 13.27 -20.58
N GLY A 484 17.92 13.89 -21.27
CA GLY A 484 16.57 13.35 -21.42
C GLY A 484 16.55 12.00 -22.14
N ALA A 485 17.42 11.82 -23.13
CA ALA A 485 17.56 10.54 -23.83
C ALA A 485 18.11 9.43 -22.91
N ALA A 486 19.11 9.72 -22.09
CA ALA A 486 19.63 8.77 -21.10
C ALA A 486 18.60 8.43 -20.01
N LEU A 487 17.79 9.40 -19.60
CA LEU A 487 16.70 9.17 -18.64
C LEU A 487 15.52 8.41 -19.26
N ASN A 488 15.25 8.56 -20.56
CA ASN A 488 14.21 7.79 -21.24
C ASN A 488 14.68 6.36 -21.61
N ALA A 489 15.99 6.14 -21.67
CA ALA A 489 16.60 4.82 -21.80
C ALA A 489 16.65 4.10 -20.42
N PRO A 490 16.78 2.77 -20.40
CA PRO A 490 16.87 2.00 -19.17
C PRO A 490 18.19 2.16 -18.40
N SER A 491 18.96 3.24 -18.58
CA SER A 491 20.25 3.43 -17.88
C SER A 491 20.05 3.56 -16.35
N PRO A 492 20.47 2.59 -15.52
CA PRO A 492 20.18 2.58 -14.08
C PRO A 492 20.99 3.61 -13.30
N ILE A 493 22.13 4.02 -13.86
CA ILE A 493 23.09 4.93 -13.26
C ILE A 493 23.46 6.02 -14.27
N VAL A 494 23.23 7.28 -13.92
CA VAL A 494 23.61 8.44 -14.75
C VAL A 494 24.28 9.49 -13.87
N LEU A 495 25.41 10.06 -14.31
CA LEU A 495 26.18 11.04 -13.54
C LEU A 495 26.53 12.28 -14.35
N TRP A 496 26.58 13.44 -13.69
CA TRP A 496 27.08 14.70 -14.26
C TRP A 496 27.60 15.65 -13.17
N PRO A 497 28.57 16.52 -13.48
CA PRO A 497 29.06 17.51 -12.53
C PRO A 497 28.03 18.62 -12.32
N HIS A 498 28.04 19.28 -11.16
CA HIS A 498 27.17 20.44 -10.89
C HIS A 498 27.57 21.67 -11.71
N THR A 499 28.83 21.75 -12.13
CA THR A 499 29.35 22.85 -12.94
C THR A 499 29.85 22.31 -14.28
N GLY A 500 29.54 23.04 -15.35
CA GLY A 500 30.01 22.73 -16.70
C GLY A 500 31.19 23.58 -17.12
N CYS A 501 31.64 23.39 -18.36
CA CYS A 501 32.60 24.28 -19.00
C CYS A 501 31.90 25.56 -19.46
N THR A 502 32.52 26.72 -19.24
CA THR A 502 31.95 28.04 -19.60
C THR A 502 32.37 28.53 -20.99
N GLY A 503 33.14 27.75 -21.75
CA GLY A 503 33.72 28.14 -23.05
C GLY A 503 33.16 27.38 -24.27
N ALA A 504 33.25 28.01 -25.45
CA ALA A 504 32.66 27.54 -26.71
C ALA A 504 33.43 26.40 -27.42
N ALA A 505 34.63 26.03 -26.97
CA ALA A 505 35.40 24.92 -27.51
C ALA A 505 35.97 24.08 -26.36
N CYS A 506 35.60 22.79 -26.33
CA CYS A 506 36.09 21.81 -25.36
C CYS A 506 37.02 20.83 -26.09
N ASP A 507 38.29 21.18 -26.23
CA ASP A 507 39.27 20.42 -27.00
C ASP A 507 39.96 19.34 -26.14
N GLY A 508 39.16 18.42 -25.57
CA GLY A 508 39.64 17.21 -24.88
C GLY A 508 40.32 17.40 -23.52
N GLY A 509 40.73 18.62 -23.15
CA GLY A 509 41.32 18.94 -21.84
C GLY A 509 40.42 19.77 -20.92
N CYS A 510 39.10 19.78 -21.17
CA CYS A 510 38.18 20.62 -20.40
C CYS A 510 37.81 19.99 -19.05
N ARG A 511 37.30 20.80 -18.12
CA ARG A 511 36.87 20.34 -16.78
C ARG A 511 35.90 19.16 -16.85
N GLY A 512 35.03 19.14 -17.86
CA GLY A 512 34.08 18.06 -18.09
C GLY A 512 34.75 16.74 -18.48
N SER A 513 35.74 16.78 -19.37
CA SER A 513 36.51 15.58 -19.76
C SER A 513 37.37 15.07 -18.60
N GLY A 514 38.00 15.97 -17.83
CA GLY A 514 38.73 15.59 -16.61
C GLY A 514 37.83 14.95 -15.54
N PHE A 515 36.60 15.44 -15.39
CA PHE A 515 35.59 14.77 -14.54
C PHE A 515 35.29 13.36 -15.02
N LEU A 516 35.07 13.16 -16.33
CA LEU A 516 34.79 11.84 -16.88
C LEU A 516 35.98 10.89 -16.77
N ASP A 517 37.22 11.39 -16.85
CA ASP A 517 38.44 10.59 -16.64
C ASP A 517 38.56 10.12 -15.19
N GLY A 518 38.38 11.05 -14.23
CA GLY A 518 38.32 10.71 -12.81
C GLY A 518 37.19 9.71 -12.51
N LEU A 519 36.01 9.92 -13.09
CA LEU A 519 34.86 9.03 -12.94
C LEU A 519 35.12 7.62 -13.49
N ALA A 520 35.70 7.52 -14.68
CA ALA A 520 36.02 6.23 -15.30
C ALA A 520 37.08 5.46 -14.51
N HIS A 521 38.10 6.15 -14.01
CA HIS A 521 39.11 5.55 -13.14
C HIS A 521 38.51 5.07 -11.81
N TRP A 522 37.70 5.92 -11.17
CA TRP A 522 37.09 5.62 -9.88
C TRP A 522 36.08 4.47 -9.93
N LEU A 523 35.30 4.36 -11.01
CA LEU A 523 34.30 3.30 -11.17
C LEU A 523 34.86 1.95 -11.66
N ALA A 524 36.13 1.90 -12.07
CA ALA A 524 36.72 0.73 -12.73
C ALA A 524 36.65 -0.57 -11.89
N ASP A 525 36.62 -0.44 -10.56
CA ASP A 525 36.64 -1.57 -9.61
C ASP A 525 35.47 -1.52 -8.60
N LEU A 526 34.44 -0.72 -8.86
CA LEU A 526 33.32 -0.55 -7.94
C LEU A 526 32.06 -1.30 -8.40
N ALA A 527 31.45 -2.02 -7.46
CA ALA A 527 30.16 -2.65 -7.66
C ALA A 527 29.06 -1.58 -7.84
N PRO A 528 28.26 -1.62 -8.92
CA PRO A 528 27.21 -0.63 -9.20
C PRO A 528 26.17 -0.44 -8.07
N GLY A 529 25.86 -1.49 -7.32
CA GLY A 529 24.93 -1.45 -6.18
C GLY A 529 25.48 -0.70 -4.95
N GLU A 530 26.80 -0.57 -4.85
CA GLU A 530 27.51 0.03 -3.71
C GLU A 530 27.81 1.51 -3.92
N LEU A 531 27.57 2.03 -5.13
CA LEU A 531 27.94 3.40 -5.51
C LEU A 531 27.44 4.49 -4.57
N PRO A 532 26.22 4.46 -4.01
CA PRO A 532 25.78 5.51 -3.09
C PRO A 532 26.73 5.69 -1.89
N GLY A 533 27.22 4.58 -1.32
CA GLY A 533 28.17 4.60 -0.20
C GLY A 533 29.56 5.07 -0.61
N HIS A 534 30.02 4.71 -1.80
CA HIS A 534 31.29 5.20 -2.32
C HIS A 534 31.24 6.69 -2.67
N VAL A 535 30.13 7.19 -3.21
CA VAL A 535 29.93 8.63 -3.47
C VAL A 535 29.96 9.43 -2.17
N LEU A 536 29.37 8.92 -1.08
CA LEU A 536 29.48 9.57 0.24
C LEU A 536 30.94 9.75 0.66
N LYS A 537 31.76 8.71 0.51
CA LYS A 537 33.20 8.78 0.84
C LYS A 537 33.92 9.82 -0.02
N LEU A 538 33.68 9.79 -1.34
CA LEU A 538 34.28 10.73 -2.29
C LEU A 538 33.86 12.19 -2.01
N ARG A 539 32.62 12.43 -1.59
CA ARG A 539 32.15 13.77 -1.17
C ARG A 539 32.85 14.24 0.10
N LYS A 540 33.08 13.36 1.08
CA LYS A 540 33.87 13.69 2.28
C LYS A 540 35.31 14.04 1.95
N GLU A 541 35.96 13.25 1.08
CA GLU A 541 37.32 13.54 0.59
C GLU A 541 37.39 14.89 -0.10
N ALA A 542 36.47 15.18 -1.01
CA ALA A 542 36.39 16.46 -1.71
C ALA A 542 36.11 17.64 -0.76
N PHE A 543 35.34 17.43 0.30
CA PHE A 543 35.02 18.45 1.30
C PHE A 543 36.23 18.79 2.20
N MET A 544 37.08 17.81 2.48
CA MET A 544 38.30 17.97 3.30
C MET A 544 39.55 18.31 2.47
N HIS A 545 39.40 18.51 1.17
CA HIS A 545 40.52 18.79 0.26
C HIS A 545 40.98 20.25 0.42
N ASP A 546 42.10 20.44 1.11
CA ASP A 546 42.70 21.74 1.42
C ASP A 546 43.85 22.15 0.47
N GLU A 547 44.08 21.40 -0.62
CA GLU A 547 45.19 21.69 -1.55
C GLU A 547 44.85 22.80 -2.57
N ASN A 548 45.87 23.26 -3.31
CA ASN A 548 45.73 24.31 -4.32
C ASN A 548 44.94 23.82 -5.55
N GLY A 549 43.61 23.87 -5.48
CA GLY A 549 42.70 23.62 -6.59
C GLY A 549 41.47 22.81 -6.18
N PRO A 550 40.36 22.92 -6.91
CA PRO A 550 39.14 22.17 -6.57
C PRO A 550 39.35 20.67 -6.86
N HIS A 551 39.03 19.81 -5.89
CA HIS A 551 38.98 18.36 -6.09
C HIS A 551 38.11 18.00 -7.32
N TRP A 552 38.53 17.00 -8.12
CA TRP A 552 37.83 16.64 -9.38
C TRP A 552 36.35 16.27 -9.16
N ALA A 553 36.04 15.76 -7.96
CA ALA A 553 34.70 15.37 -7.52
C ALA A 553 34.01 16.42 -6.63
N ALA A 554 34.38 17.71 -6.70
CA ALA A 554 33.85 18.81 -5.88
C ALA A 554 32.35 19.18 -6.13
N GLY A 555 31.52 18.19 -6.46
CA GLY A 555 30.07 18.31 -6.63
C GLY A 555 29.60 17.69 -7.95
N PHE A 556 28.89 16.57 -7.84
CA PHE A 556 28.21 15.93 -8.96
C PHE A 556 26.90 15.27 -8.50
N THR A 557 25.99 15.14 -9.44
CA THR A 557 24.71 14.46 -9.25
C THR A 557 24.87 12.98 -9.62
N LEU A 558 24.41 12.10 -8.74
CA LEU A 558 24.28 10.67 -9.00
C LEU A 558 22.79 10.36 -9.17
N VAL A 559 22.37 10.10 -10.40
CA VAL A 559 21.11 9.40 -10.66
C VAL A 559 21.36 7.92 -10.48
N TRP A 560 20.65 7.32 -9.53
CA TRP A 560 20.76 5.90 -9.20
C TRP A 560 19.35 5.40 -8.88
N GLU A 561 18.83 4.52 -9.73
CA GLU A 561 17.44 4.09 -9.67
C GLU A 561 17.37 2.57 -9.74
N ASP A 562 17.28 1.93 -8.56
CA ASP A 562 16.99 0.50 -8.41
C ASP A 562 15.53 0.31 -7.97
N PRO A 563 14.62 -0.11 -8.88
CA PRO A 563 13.21 -0.31 -8.56
C PRO A 563 12.98 -1.36 -7.46
N ARG A 564 13.95 -2.24 -7.18
CA ARG A 564 13.88 -3.24 -6.12
C ARG A 564 14.08 -2.61 -4.73
N ARG A 565 14.78 -1.48 -4.67
CA ARG A 565 15.01 -0.68 -3.44
C ARG A 565 13.97 0.41 -3.24
N PHE A 566 13.34 0.84 -4.34
CA PHE A 566 12.25 1.80 -4.32
C PHE A 566 10.98 1.25 -4.96
N PRO A 567 10.43 0.11 -4.47
CA PRO A 567 9.22 -0.45 -5.03
C PRO A 567 8.15 0.64 -5.11
N ALA A 568 7.47 0.68 -6.25
CA ALA A 568 6.28 1.49 -6.37
C ALA A 568 5.32 0.99 -5.28
N VAL A 569 4.94 1.88 -4.38
CA VAL A 569 3.72 1.70 -3.62
C VAL A 569 2.66 1.79 -4.71
N ALA A 570 2.00 0.67 -5.02
CA ALA A 570 0.60 0.80 -5.43
C ALA A 570 0.04 1.82 -4.44
N PRO A 571 -0.47 2.99 -4.89
CA PRO A 571 -0.99 4.00 -3.97
C PRO A 571 -1.72 3.22 -2.90
N PRO A 572 -1.48 3.45 -1.58
CA PRO A 572 -2.16 2.66 -0.56
C PRO A 572 -3.59 2.57 -1.07
N ASP A 573 -4.01 1.35 -1.46
CA ASP A 573 -5.39 1.11 -1.81
C ASP A 573 -6.01 1.60 -0.53
N ARG A 574 -6.56 2.83 -0.55
CA ARG A 574 -7.05 3.47 0.65
C ARG A 574 -8.03 2.44 1.10
N SER A 575 -7.64 1.71 2.14
CA SER A 575 -8.56 0.80 2.70
C SER A 575 -9.71 1.72 3.09
N PRO A 576 -10.94 1.40 2.73
CA PRO A 576 -12.12 2.11 3.24
C PRO A 576 -12.12 2.34 4.77
N LEU A 577 -11.20 1.71 5.51
CA LEU A 577 -10.98 1.84 6.94
C LEU A 577 -9.99 2.95 7.36
N SER A 578 -9.23 3.58 6.44
CA SER A 578 -8.21 4.61 6.75
C SER A 578 -8.73 6.03 6.67
#